data_AF-A0A7V9NZ99-F1
#
_entry.id   AF-A0A7V9NZ99-F1
#
_cell.length_a   1.000
_cell.length_b   1.000
_cell.length_c   1.000
_cell.angle_alpha   90.00
_cell.angle_beta   90.00
_cell.angle_gamma   90.00
#
_symmetry.space_group_name_H-M   'P 1'
#
loop_
_entity.id
_entity.type
_entity.pdbx_description
1 polymer ?
#
loop_
_entity_poly.entity_id
_entity_poly.type
_entity_poly.pdbx_seq_one_letter_code
_entity_poly.pdbx_strand_id
1 'polypeptide(L)'
;MKFYLPQFLIFFIILLSANFSNAQEPNVIKVKKESNLVKVVFDNTELKLMAVDRFGNPRENLVTSYKLWIKGKGESKMFQGFNNNLSAEMVKELNKLKKATKIFFTEINVKDDDEHQLKLPDVIETWFPNCKNCDNKKSGY
;
A
#
# COMPACT_ATOMS: atom_id res chain seq x y z
N MET A 1 79.36 9.67 -24.66
CA MET A 1 77.93 9.99 -24.89
C MET A 1 77.11 9.17 -23.89
N LYS A 2 76.58 9.80 -22.82
CA LYS A 2 75.80 9.09 -21.80
C LYS A 2 74.36 8.92 -22.31
N PHE A 3 73.89 7.68 -22.39
CA PHE A 3 72.57 7.31 -22.90
C PHE A 3 71.48 7.70 -21.88
N TYR A 4 70.69 8.72 -22.18
CA TYR A 4 69.51 9.17 -21.40
C TYR A 4 68.21 8.41 -21.80
N LEU A 5 68.35 7.25 -22.45
CA LEU A 5 67.23 6.46 -22.98
C LEU A 5 66.22 5.96 -21.91
N PRO A 6 66.62 5.56 -20.67
CA PRO A 6 65.65 5.05 -19.69
C PRO A 6 64.82 6.16 -19.04
N GLN A 7 65.27 7.42 -19.06
CA GLN A 7 64.58 8.53 -18.40
C GLN A 7 63.39 9.04 -19.23
N PHE A 8 63.49 9.00 -20.56
CA PHE A 8 62.39 9.35 -21.46
C PHE A 8 61.25 8.32 -21.45
N LEU A 9 61.58 7.04 -21.30
CA LEU A 9 60.61 5.94 -21.27
C LEU A 9 59.73 5.99 -20.03
N ILE A 10 60.30 6.32 -18.87
CA ILE A 10 59.55 6.46 -17.60
C ILE A 10 58.58 7.65 -17.68
N PHE A 11 59.00 8.77 -18.29
CA PHE A 11 58.15 9.95 -18.44
C PHE A 11 56.94 9.68 -19.36
N PHE A 12 57.12 8.87 -20.40
CA PHE A 12 56.05 8.50 -21.33
C PHE A 12 55.01 7.57 -20.68
N ILE A 13 55.43 6.67 -19.78
CA ILE A 13 54.53 5.77 -19.04
C ILE A 13 53.66 6.56 -18.04
N ILE A 14 54.21 7.60 -17.41
CA ILE A 14 53.46 8.46 -16.46
C ILE A 14 52.40 9.32 -17.20
N LEU A 15 52.65 9.72 -18.44
CA LEU A 15 51.67 10.45 -19.26
C LEU A 15 50.51 9.58 -19.74
N LEU A 16 50.74 8.28 -19.94
CA LEU A 16 49.69 7.32 -20.37
C LEU A 16 48.73 6.92 -19.24
N SER A 17 49.17 6.92 -17.98
CA SER A 17 48.31 6.60 -16.84
C SER A 17 47.39 7.75 -16.39
N ALA A 18 47.67 8.98 -16.82
CA ALA A 18 46.89 10.17 -16.45
C ALA A 18 45.50 10.27 -17.12
N ASN A 19 45.19 9.42 -18.10
CA ASN A 19 43.89 9.42 -18.80
C ASN A 19 42.88 8.39 -18.26
N PHE A 20 43.22 7.64 -17.22
CA PHE A 20 42.32 6.66 -16.60
C PHE A 20 41.68 7.22 -15.33
N SER A 21 40.77 8.17 -15.45
CA SER A 21 39.66 8.35 -14.49
C SER A 21 38.87 9.60 -14.86
N ASN A 22 37.64 9.38 -15.33
CA ASN A 22 36.43 10.11 -14.95
C ASN A 22 35.29 9.65 -15.88
N ALA A 23 35.02 8.35 -15.91
CA ALA A 23 33.70 7.89 -16.32
C ALA A 23 32.76 8.22 -15.15
N GLN A 24 32.27 9.46 -15.12
CA GLN A 24 31.22 9.85 -14.21
C GLN A 24 29.99 9.03 -14.59
N GLU A 25 29.57 8.10 -13.72
CA GLU A 25 28.33 7.37 -13.94
C GLU A 25 27.22 8.40 -14.21
N PRO A 26 26.42 8.22 -15.27
CA PRO A 26 25.34 9.16 -15.55
C PRO A 26 24.45 9.24 -14.32
N ASN A 27 24.34 10.43 -13.72
CA ASN A 27 23.43 10.68 -12.61
C ASN A 27 22.01 10.41 -13.09
N VAL A 28 21.51 9.20 -12.82
CA VAL A 28 20.17 8.80 -13.21
C VAL A 28 19.21 9.58 -12.32
N ILE A 29 18.53 10.58 -12.88
CA ILE A 29 17.44 11.25 -12.19
C ILE A 29 16.36 10.20 -11.94
N LYS A 30 16.22 9.75 -10.68
CA LYS A 30 15.14 8.86 -10.27
C LYS A 30 13.85 9.67 -10.25
N VAL A 31 13.15 9.73 -11.38
CA VAL A 31 11.81 10.31 -11.45
C VAL A 31 10.85 9.35 -10.73
N LYS A 32 10.43 9.72 -9.51
CA LYS A 32 9.39 8.99 -8.79
C LYS A 32 8.04 9.46 -9.32
N LYS A 33 7.36 8.61 -10.10
CA LYS A 33 5.99 8.87 -10.54
C LYS A 33 5.09 8.96 -9.31
N GLU A 34 4.44 10.09 -9.11
CA GLU A 34 3.42 10.24 -8.07
C GLU A 34 2.16 9.49 -8.50
N SER A 35 1.66 8.61 -7.65
CA SER A 35 0.37 7.97 -7.91
C SER A 35 -0.75 8.99 -7.78
N ASN A 36 -1.73 8.91 -8.67
CA ASN A 36 -2.94 9.71 -8.59
C ASN A 36 -3.90 9.21 -7.49
N LEU A 37 -3.69 8.00 -6.94
CA LEU A 37 -4.52 7.42 -5.88
C LEU A 37 -4.04 7.90 -4.51
N VAL A 38 -4.95 8.46 -3.71
CA VAL A 38 -4.61 9.08 -2.42
C VAL A 38 -5.14 8.33 -1.21
N LYS A 39 -6.31 7.71 -1.32
CA LYS A 39 -6.96 7.01 -0.19
C LYS A 39 -7.90 5.92 -0.67
N VAL A 40 -8.39 5.13 0.27
CA VAL A 40 -9.49 4.19 0.07
C VAL A 40 -10.68 4.61 0.94
N VAL A 41 -11.88 4.34 0.46
CA VAL A 41 -13.14 4.48 1.22
C VAL A 41 -13.87 3.15 1.24
N PHE A 42 -14.59 2.88 2.32
CA PHE A 42 -15.43 1.69 2.43
C PHE A 42 -16.88 2.03 2.13
N ASP A 43 -17.46 1.34 1.15
CA ASP A 43 -18.89 1.38 0.86
C ASP A 43 -19.60 0.33 1.72
N ASN A 44 -20.41 0.80 2.66
CA ASN A 44 -21.16 -0.05 3.58
C ASN A 44 -22.44 -0.64 2.94
N THR A 45 -22.88 -0.13 1.79
CA THR A 45 -24.06 -0.61 1.07
C THR A 45 -23.68 -1.78 0.17
N GLU A 46 -22.58 -1.63 -0.57
CA GLU A 46 -22.07 -2.68 -1.47
C GLU A 46 -21.02 -3.59 -0.82
N LEU A 47 -20.60 -3.28 0.41
CA LEU A 47 -19.59 -4.02 1.17
C LEU A 47 -18.27 -4.15 0.41
N LYS A 48 -17.80 -3.05 -0.18
CA LYS A 48 -16.59 -2.99 -1.01
C LYS A 48 -15.70 -1.79 -0.67
N LEU A 49 -14.41 -1.90 -0.94
CA LEU A 49 -13.42 -0.85 -0.84
C LEU A 49 -13.23 -0.18 -2.21
N MET A 50 -13.21 1.15 -2.24
CA MET A 50 -13.00 1.94 -3.44
C MET A 50 -11.80 2.85 -3.26
N ALA A 51 -10.85 2.80 -4.20
CA ALA A 51 -9.76 3.76 -4.23
C ALA A 51 -10.30 5.12 -4.67
N VAL A 52 -9.72 6.20 -4.17
CA VAL A 52 -10.10 7.57 -4.51
C VAL A 52 -8.87 8.29 -5.02
N ASP A 53 -9.01 8.95 -6.16
CA ASP A 53 -7.96 9.75 -6.74
C ASP A 53 -7.83 11.12 -6.04
N ARG A 54 -6.77 11.86 -6.37
CA ARG A 54 -6.50 13.19 -5.82
C ARG A 54 -7.60 14.23 -6.10
N PHE A 55 -8.48 13.97 -7.07
CA PHE A 55 -9.60 14.84 -7.44
C PHE A 55 -10.91 14.44 -6.74
N GLY A 56 -10.89 13.35 -5.97
CA GLY A 56 -12.07 12.83 -5.28
C GLY A 56 -12.89 11.85 -6.10
N ASN A 57 -12.44 11.44 -7.29
CA ASN A 57 -13.17 10.47 -8.09
C ASN A 57 -12.93 9.05 -7.55
N PRO A 58 -14.00 8.26 -7.32
CA PRO A 58 -13.86 6.86 -6.97
C PRO A 58 -13.35 6.07 -8.19
N ARG A 59 -12.45 5.13 -7.92
CA ARG A 59 -11.88 4.18 -8.88
C ARG A 59 -12.15 2.77 -8.38
N GLU A 60 -13.02 2.07 -9.12
CA GLU A 60 -13.41 0.71 -8.76
C GLU A 60 -12.36 -0.32 -9.18
N ASN A 61 -12.37 -1.48 -8.52
CA ASN A 61 -11.56 -2.67 -8.87
C ASN A 61 -10.04 -2.49 -8.83
N LEU A 62 -9.53 -1.38 -8.27
CA LEU A 62 -8.09 -1.17 -8.10
C LEU A 62 -7.53 -1.83 -6.84
N VAL A 63 -8.36 -2.10 -5.84
CA VAL A 63 -7.94 -2.76 -4.58
C VAL A 63 -7.65 -4.24 -4.85
N THR A 64 -6.42 -4.67 -4.56
CA THR A 64 -5.97 -6.05 -4.78
C THR A 64 -6.00 -6.88 -3.51
N SER A 65 -5.66 -6.28 -2.36
CA SER A 65 -5.68 -6.96 -1.06
C SER A 65 -5.76 -5.97 0.09
N TYR A 66 -6.21 -6.45 1.24
CA TYR A 66 -6.29 -5.69 2.49
C TYR A 66 -6.40 -6.65 3.67
N LYS A 67 -6.20 -6.15 4.90
CA LYS A 67 -6.55 -6.85 6.14
C LYS A 67 -7.69 -6.13 6.83
N LEU A 68 -8.75 -6.86 7.16
CA LEU A 68 -9.84 -6.37 7.99
C LEU A 68 -9.62 -6.79 9.45
N TRP A 69 -9.56 -5.82 10.34
CA TRP A 69 -9.56 -6.04 11.78
C TRP A 69 -10.91 -5.65 12.37
N ILE A 70 -11.49 -6.55 13.16
CA ILE A 70 -12.74 -6.30 13.90
C ILE A 70 -12.38 -6.27 15.39
N LYS A 71 -12.51 -5.10 16.03
CA LYS A 71 -12.17 -4.93 17.44
C LYS A 71 -13.30 -5.41 18.35
N GLY A 72 -13.14 -6.58 18.95
CA GLY A 72 -14.05 -7.12 19.95
C GLY A 72 -13.78 -6.58 21.36
N LYS A 73 -14.59 -7.04 22.34
CA LYS A 73 -14.47 -6.69 23.76
C LYS A 73 -13.26 -7.30 24.48
N GLY A 74 -12.52 -8.20 23.84
CA GLY A 74 -11.38 -8.89 24.45
C GLY A 74 -10.34 -9.35 23.44
N GLU A 75 -10.77 -9.80 22.26
CA GLU A 75 -9.89 -10.16 21.15
C GLU A 75 -10.22 -9.35 19.89
N SER A 76 -9.21 -9.11 19.07
CA SER A 76 -9.37 -8.55 17.73
C SER A 76 -9.26 -9.69 16.73
N LYS A 77 -10.23 -9.82 15.84
CA LYS A 77 -10.17 -10.79 14.74
C LYS A 77 -9.58 -10.13 13.50
N MET A 78 -8.71 -10.86 12.80
CA MET A 78 -8.09 -10.42 11.54
C MET A 78 -8.54 -11.31 10.41
N PHE A 79 -8.92 -10.71 9.29
CA PHE A 79 -9.27 -11.41 8.06
C PHE A 79 -8.46 -10.84 6.90
N GLN A 80 -7.93 -11.73 6.05
CA GLN A 80 -7.26 -11.33 4.83
C GLN A 80 -8.30 -11.20 3.70
N GLY A 81 -8.34 -10.03 3.09
CA GLY A 81 -9.12 -9.73 1.89
C GLY A 81 -8.27 -9.78 0.65
N PHE A 82 -8.90 -10.27 -0.41
CA PHE A 82 -8.40 -10.26 -1.78
C PHE A 82 -9.48 -9.59 -2.61
N ASN A 83 -9.10 -8.81 -3.62
CA ASN A 83 -9.97 -7.89 -4.37
C ASN A 83 -10.57 -6.76 -3.51
N ASN A 84 -11.58 -6.08 -4.04
CA ASN A 84 -12.25 -4.94 -3.41
C ASN A 84 -13.44 -5.32 -2.51
N ASN A 85 -13.97 -6.53 -2.57
CA ASN A 85 -15.17 -6.94 -1.85
C ASN A 85 -14.83 -7.59 -0.50
N LEU A 86 -15.72 -7.46 0.48
CA LEU A 86 -15.66 -8.27 1.70
C LEU A 86 -15.92 -9.75 1.38
N SER A 87 -15.12 -10.63 1.99
CA SER A 87 -15.37 -12.07 1.87
C SER A 87 -16.64 -12.48 2.63
N ALA A 88 -17.26 -13.60 2.24
CA ALA A 88 -18.43 -14.12 2.94
C ALA A 88 -18.17 -14.38 4.42
N GLU A 89 -16.94 -14.78 4.78
CA GLU A 89 -16.52 -14.97 6.18
C GLU A 89 -16.50 -13.66 6.96
N MET A 90 -15.95 -12.60 6.37
CA MET A 90 -15.93 -11.27 6.97
C MET A 90 -17.35 -10.76 7.20
N VAL A 91 -18.19 -10.84 6.17
CA VAL A 91 -19.61 -10.42 6.26
C VAL A 91 -20.34 -11.21 7.33
N LYS A 92 -20.11 -12.53 7.40
CA LYS A 92 -20.69 -13.39 8.43
C LYS A 92 -20.28 -12.96 9.84
N GLU A 93 -19.01 -12.58 10.06
CA GLU A 93 -18.55 -12.10 11.37
C GLU A 93 -19.07 -10.72 11.71
N LEU A 94 -19.08 -9.79 10.75
CA LEU A 94 -19.68 -8.46 10.93
C LEU A 94 -21.17 -8.55 11.29
N ASN A 95 -21.90 -9.48 10.69
CA ASN A 95 -23.31 -9.72 10.99
C ASN A 95 -23.56 -10.32 12.38
N LYS A 96 -22.57 -10.97 13.02
CA LYS A 96 -22.71 -11.47 14.39
C LYS A 96 -22.61 -10.37 15.45
N LEU A 97 -22.10 -9.21 15.08
CA LEU A 97 -21.93 -8.09 16.01
C LEU A 97 -23.31 -7.60 16.47
N LYS A 98 -23.42 -7.29 17.77
CA LYS A 98 -24.65 -6.81 18.40
C LYS A 98 -24.63 -5.31 18.73
N LYS A 99 -23.48 -4.66 18.51
CA LYS A 99 -23.25 -3.24 18.81
C LYS A 99 -22.42 -2.61 17.72
N ALA A 100 -22.51 -1.29 17.60
CA ALA A 100 -21.60 -0.51 16.77
C ALA A 100 -20.14 -0.83 17.14
N THR A 101 -19.35 -1.20 16.15
CA THR A 101 -18.00 -1.73 16.35
C THR A 101 -17.04 -1.05 15.38
N LYS A 102 -15.87 -0.63 15.88
CA LYS A 102 -14.82 -0.09 15.01
C LYS A 102 -14.16 -1.22 14.24
N ILE A 103 -14.10 -1.04 12.92
CA ILE A 103 -13.39 -1.91 12.00
C ILE A 103 -12.24 -1.14 11.37
N PHE A 104 -11.15 -1.85 11.06
CA PHE A 104 -9.95 -1.26 10.51
C PHE A 104 -9.54 -2.03 9.26
N PHE A 105 -9.40 -1.32 8.14
CA PHE A 105 -8.78 -1.84 6.95
C PHE A 105 -7.33 -1.39 6.95
N THR A 106 -6.41 -2.34 7.01
CA THR A 106 -4.98 -2.09 7.06
C THR A 106 -4.28 -2.81 5.92
N GLU A 107 -3.03 -2.43 5.63
CA GLU A 107 -2.24 -3.08 4.58
C GLU A 107 -2.95 -3.12 3.22
N ILE A 108 -3.63 -2.02 2.88
CA ILE A 108 -4.42 -1.92 1.66
C ILE A 108 -3.47 -1.76 0.48
N ASN A 109 -3.44 -2.76 -0.40
CA ASN A 109 -2.68 -2.71 -1.64
C ASN A 109 -3.63 -2.46 -2.80
N VAL A 110 -3.22 -1.58 -3.70
CA VAL A 110 -3.92 -1.26 -4.94
C VAL A 110 -3.00 -1.45 -6.13
N LYS A 111 -3.58 -1.70 -7.31
CA LYS A 111 -2.89 -1.71 -8.60
C LYS A 111 -3.28 -0.44 -9.34
N ASP A 112 -2.31 0.38 -9.73
CA ASP A 112 -2.59 1.54 -10.57
C ASP A 112 -2.79 1.16 -12.05
N ASP A 113 -3.13 2.15 -12.88
CA ASP A 113 -3.39 1.97 -14.31
C ASP A 113 -2.17 1.40 -15.07
N ASP A 114 -0.96 1.55 -14.53
CA ASP A 114 0.30 1.04 -15.08
C ASP A 114 0.74 -0.28 -14.45
N GLU A 115 -0.17 -0.95 -13.75
CA GLU A 115 0.04 -2.23 -13.08
C GLU A 115 0.96 -2.23 -11.86
N HIS A 116 1.37 -1.07 -11.36
CA HIS A 116 2.23 -0.98 -10.18
C HIS A 116 1.42 -1.17 -8.90
N GLN A 117 1.98 -1.95 -7.97
CA GLN A 117 1.41 -2.14 -6.65
C GLN A 117 1.79 -0.98 -5.75
N LEU A 118 0.77 -0.39 -5.12
CA LEU A 118 0.90 0.73 -4.21
C LEU A 118 0.20 0.41 -2.91
N LYS A 119 0.78 0.84 -1.80
CA LYS A 119 0.16 0.73 -0.48
C LYS A 119 -0.52 2.05 -0.14
N LEU A 120 -1.82 1.99 0.16
CA LEU A 120 -2.61 3.16 0.57
C LEU A 120 -2.76 3.23 2.10
N PRO A 121 -3.11 4.41 2.64
CA PRO A 121 -3.33 4.59 4.08
C PRO A 121 -4.45 3.69 4.63
N ASP A 122 -4.35 3.38 5.92
CA ASP A 122 -5.36 2.60 6.64
C ASP A 122 -6.71 3.35 6.74
N VAL A 123 -7.81 2.60 6.74
CA VAL A 123 -9.17 3.14 6.84
C VAL A 123 -9.81 2.63 8.12
N ILE A 124 -10.44 3.52 8.87
CA ILE A 124 -11.15 3.20 10.12
C ILE A 124 -12.61 3.54 9.93
N GLU A 125 -13.49 2.57 10.14
CA GLU A 125 -14.92 2.75 10.00
C GLU A 125 -15.69 2.22 11.20
N THR A 126 -16.92 2.71 11.36
CA THR A 126 -17.86 2.17 12.36
C THR A 126 -18.86 1.26 11.66
N TRP A 127 -18.79 -0.03 11.95
CA TRP A 127 -19.79 -0.99 11.52
C TRP A 127 -21.01 -0.93 12.43
N PHE A 128 -22.19 -0.71 11.84
CA PHE A 128 -23.46 -0.75 12.54
C PHE A 128 -24.17 -2.08 12.26
N PRO A 129 -24.48 -2.88 13.29
CA PRO A 129 -25.14 -4.15 13.09
C PRO A 129 -26.59 -3.94 12.65
N ASN A 130 -27.13 -4.92 11.92
CA ASN A 130 -28.57 -4.95 11.64
C ASN A 130 -29.37 -5.08 12.95
N CYS A 131 -30.36 -4.19 13.14
CA CYS A 131 -31.15 -4.08 14.38
C CYS A 131 -31.88 -5.39 14.76
N LYS A 132 -32.10 -6.31 13.81
CA LYS A 132 -32.63 -7.67 14.09
C LYS A 132 -31.80 -8.46 15.11
N ASN A 133 -30.51 -8.13 15.27
CA ASN A 133 -29.62 -8.80 16.23
C ASN A 133 -29.47 -8.04 17.56
N CYS A 134 -30.11 -6.88 17.72
CA CYS A 134 -29.97 -6.00 18.88
C CYS A 134 -30.94 -6.37 20.02
N ASP A 135 -32.10 -6.95 19.69
CA ASP A 135 -33.17 -7.22 20.65
C ASP A 135 -33.22 -8.71 21.04
N ASN A 136 -32.42 -9.05 22.05
CA ASN A 136 -32.63 -10.24 22.88
C ASN A 136 -32.61 -9.88 24.37
N LYS A 137 -33.00 -8.64 24.70
CA LYS A 137 -33.39 -8.33 26.06
C LYS A 137 -34.84 -8.75 26.22
N LYS A 138 -35.04 -9.91 26.86
CA LYS A 138 -36.29 -10.22 27.56
C LYS A 138 -36.70 -8.97 28.33
N SER A 139 -37.80 -8.35 27.92
CA SER A 139 -38.56 -7.42 28.74
C SER A 139 -39.12 -8.23 29.91
N GLY A 140 -38.30 -8.43 30.93
CA GLY A 140 -38.71 -8.88 32.25
C GLY A 140 -38.93 -7.64 33.10
N TYR A 141 -40.13 -7.10 33.03
CA TYR A 141 -40.79 -6.32 34.07
C TYR A 141 -42.28 -6.63 33.99
#